data_AF-A0A9E5Z028-F1
#
_entry.id   AF-A0A9E5Z028-F1
#
_cell.length_a   1.000
_cell.length_b   1.000
_cell.length_c   1.000
_cell.angle_alpha   90.00
_cell.angle_beta   90.00
_cell.angle_gamma   90.00
#
_symmetry.space_group_name_H-M   'P 1'
#
loop_
_entity.id
_entity.type
_entity.pdbx_description
1 polymer ?
#
loop_
_entity_poly.entity_id
_entity_poly.type
_entity_poly.pdbx_seq_one_letter_code
_entity_poly.pdbx_strand_id
1 'polypeptide(L)' 'MKKYFIYFFVIAFTCTAYSEVITYDDSWGQAGFTLEQSDPTGVEVNFSINEFTLDEVVINNENMQNVFLPGVF' A
#
# COMPACT_ATOMS: atom_id res chain seq x y z
N MET A 1 34.08 17.49 -18.60
CA MET A 1 32.66 17.83 -18.35
C MET A 1 31.71 16.69 -18.70
N LYS A 2 31.74 16.11 -19.92
CA LYS A 2 30.86 14.97 -20.30
C LYS A 2 30.96 13.71 -19.42
N LYS A 3 32.16 13.40 -18.89
CA LYS A 3 32.37 12.24 -18.00
C LYS A 3 31.64 12.39 -16.66
N TYR A 4 31.67 13.56 -16.03
CA TYR A 4 30.96 13.84 -14.78
C TYR A 4 29.44 13.82 -14.96
N PHE A 5 28.96 14.21 -16.15
CA PHE A 5 27.55 14.12 -16.50
C PHE A 5 27.06 12.66 -16.56
N ILE A 6 27.88 11.74 -17.09
CA ILE A 6 27.58 10.30 -17.06
C ILE A 6 27.54 9.75 -15.63
N TYR A 7 28.49 10.13 -14.77
CA TYR A 7 28.48 9.66 -13.37
C TYR A 7 27.27 10.17 -12.59
N PHE A 8 26.85 11.42 -12.81
CA PHE A 8 25.62 11.97 -12.22
C PHE A 8 24.37 11.18 -12.64
N PHE A 9 24.28 10.81 -13.92
CA PHE A 9 23.13 10.07 -14.45
C PHE A 9 23.04 8.64 -13.88
N VAL A 10 24.19 7.99 -13.62
CA VAL A 10 24.24 6.65 -13.00
C VAL A 10 23.77 6.68 -11.54
N ILE A 11 24.13 7.72 -10.78
CA ILE A 11 23.71 7.87 -9.37
C ILE A 11 22.21 8.19 -9.27
N ALA A 12 21.66 8.97 -10.19
CA ALA A 12 20.23 9.26 -10.21
C ALA A 12 19.37 8.02 -10.50
N PHE A 13 19.89 7.04 -11.25
CA PHE A 13 19.16 5.82 -11.60
C PHE A 13 19.03 4.82 -10.45
N THR A 14 19.88 4.90 -9.42
CA THR A 14 19.82 3.98 -8.26
C THR A 14 18.83 4.41 -7.19
N CYS A 15 18.15 5.55 -7.35
CA CYS A 15 17.10 5.99 -6.44
C CYS A 15 15.76 5.38 -6.87
N THR A 16 15.58 4.09 -6.59
CA THR A 16 14.30 3.40 -6.74
C THR A 16 13.60 3.40 -5.39
N ALA A 17 12.42 4.00 -5.30
CA ALA A 17 11.54 3.81 -4.14
C ALA A 17 11.00 2.37 -4.18
N TYR A 18 11.17 1.62 -3.09
CA TYR A 18 10.59 0.28 -2.96
C TYR A 18 9.16 0.44 -2.43
N SER A 19 8.20 0.11 -3.28
CA SER A 19 6.79 -0.03 -2.91
C SER A 19 6.44 -1.51 -3.12
N GLU A 20 6.04 -2.19 -2.05
CA GLU A 20 5.69 -3.61 -2.08
C GLU A 20 4.17 -3.77 -1.98
N VAL A 21 3.58 -4.53 -2.91
CA VAL A 21 2.15 -4.85 -2.91
C VAL A 21 1.98 -6.28 -2.41
N ILE A 22 1.21 -6.44 -1.35
CA ILE A 22 0.90 -7.74 -0.74
C ILE A 22 -0.58 -8.04 -0.98
N THR A 23 -0.86 -9.13 -1.70
CA THR A 23 -2.21 -9.57 -2.05
C THR A 23 -2.60 -10.81 -1.25
N TYR A 24 -3.86 -10.87 -0.81
CA TYR A 24 -4.46 -12.04 -0.19
C TYR A 24 -5.12 -12.92 -1.26
N ASP A 25 -4.64 -14.15 -1.42
CA ASP A 25 -5.20 -15.12 -2.37
C ASP A 25 -6.57 -15.68 -1.94
N ASP A 26 -6.88 -15.62 -0.64
CA ASP A 26 -8.14 -16.09 -0.03
C ASP A 26 -8.78 -14.98 0.81
N SER A 27 -9.18 -13.91 0.13
CA SER A 27 -9.94 -12.82 0.76
C SER A 27 -11.37 -13.25 1.10
N TRP A 28 -11.89 -12.88 2.27
CA TRP A 28 -13.25 -13.19 2.73
C TRP A 28 -14.37 -12.71 1.80
N GLY A 29 -14.10 -11.79 0.90
CA GLY A 29 -15.05 -11.27 -0.07
C GLY A 29 -14.43 -10.20 -0.97
N GLN A 30 -15.28 -9.44 -1.65
CA GLN A 30 -14.84 -8.25 -2.39
C GLN A 30 -14.32 -7.18 -1.41
N ALA A 31 -13.22 -6.50 -1.77
CA ALA A 31 -12.68 -5.40 -0.96
C ALA A 31 -13.74 -4.36 -0.61
N GLY A 32 -13.68 -3.88 0.63
CA GLY A 32 -14.61 -2.93 1.19
C GLY A 32 -15.73 -3.59 1.99
N PHE A 33 -16.83 -2.86 2.12
CA PHE A 33 -17.98 -3.28 2.92
C PHE A 33 -18.99 -4.05 2.05
N THR A 34 -19.36 -5.25 2.49
CA THR A 34 -20.46 -6.03 1.92
C THR A 34 -21.54 -6.21 2.98
N LEU A 35 -22.79 -5.99 2.60
CA LEU A 35 -23.94 -6.25 3.47
C LEU A 35 -24.26 -7.74 3.44
N GLU A 36 -24.11 -8.41 4.57
CA GLU A 36 -24.43 -9.84 4.71
C GLU A 36 -25.90 -10.02 5.11
N GLN A 37 -26.37 -9.25 6.09
CA GLN A 37 -27.74 -9.32 6.58
C GLN A 37 -28.28 -7.94 6.98
N SER A 38 -29.57 -7.71 6.73
CA SER A 38 -30.30 -6.58 7.31
C SER A 38 -31.71 -7.01 7.68
N ASP A 39 -32.04 -6.86 8.96
CA ASP A 39 -33.37 -7.11 9.51
C ASP A 39 -33.74 -6.02 10.56
N PRO A 40 -34.99 -5.99 11.07
CA PRO A 40 -35.40 -4.97 12.04
C PRO A 40 -34.65 -5.00 13.37
N THR A 41 -33.92 -6.08 13.65
CA THR A 41 -33.16 -6.27 14.89
C THR A 41 -31.67 -5.96 14.72
N GLY A 42 -31.17 -5.86 13.49
CA GLY A 42 -29.79 -5.48 13.25
C GLY A 42 -29.36 -5.52 11.79
N VAL A 43 -28.10 -5.14 11.59
CA VAL A 43 -27.41 -5.16 10.30
C VAL A 43 -26.06 -5.83 10.50
N GLU A 44 -25.75 -6.81 9.66
CA GLU A 44 -24.45 -7.48 9.60
C GLU A 44 -23.71 -7.04 8.34
N VAL A 45 -22.49 -6.54 8.53
CA VAL A 45 -21.62 -6.05 7.46
C VAL A 45 -20.27 -6.73 7.57
N ASN A 46 -19.77 -7.23 6.44
CA ASN A 46 -18.43 -7.76 6.29
C ASN A 46 -17.51 -6.67 5.73
N PHE A 47 -16.30 -6.51 6.30
CA PHE A 47 -15.24 -5.69 5.72
C PHE A 47 -14.07 -6.57 5.30
N SER A 48 -13.75 -6.55 4.01
CA SER A 48 -12.69 -7.36 3.42
C SER A 48 -11.62 -6.47 2.78
N ILE A 49 -10.38 -6.96 2.78
CA ILE A 49 -9.25 -6.37 2.06
C ILE A 49 -8.68 -7.42 1.10
N ASN A 50 -8.34 -7.00 -0.13
CA ASN A 50 -7.70 -7.87 -1.11
C ASN A 50 -6.18 -7.68 -1.14
N GLU A 51 -5.72 -6.46 -0.85
CA GLU A 51 -4.31 -6.12 -0.89
C GLU A 51 -4.01 -4.95 0.05
N PHE A 52 -2.73 -4.78 0.36
CA PHE A 52 -2.18 -3.58 0.97
C PHE A 52 -0.80 -3.28 0.38
N THR A 53 -0.36 -2.03 0.51
CA THR A 53 0.95 -1.60 0.03
C THR A 53 1.82 -1.17 1.20
N LEU A 54 3.10 -1.51 1.13
CA LEU A 54 4.14 -1.02 2.03
C LEU A 54 5.04 -0.05 1.29
N ASP A 55 5.13 1.17 1.82
CA ASP A 55 6.04 2.20 1.33
C ASP A 55 7.03 2.59 2.42
N GLU A 56 8.30 2.78 2.06
CA GLU A 56 9.28 3.34 2.99
C GLU A 56 9.02 4.83 3.23
N VAL A 57 8.98 5.24 4.50
CA VAL A 57 8.79 6.64 4.91
C VAL A 57 9.81 7.02 5.98
N VAL A 58 10.32 8.25 5.91
CA VAL A 58 11.21 8.80 6.95
C VAL A 58 10.41 9.72 7.87
N ILE A 59 10.33 9.37 9.15
CA ILE A 59 9.67 10.18 10.18
C ILE A 59 10.70 10.45 11.27
N ASN A 60 10.94 11.73 11.59
CA ASN A 60 11.94 12.13 12.60
C ASN A 60 13.34 11.52 12.38
N ASN A 61 13.79 11.45 11.12
CA ASN A 61 15.07 10.83 10.74
C ASN A 61 15.16 9.31 10.98
N GLU A 62 14.04 8.64 11.26
CA GLU A 62 13.94 7.19 11.37
C GLU A 62 13.22 6.62 10.15
N ASN A 63 13.78 5.54 9.60
CA ASN A 63 13.14 4.79 8.52
C ASN A 63 12.00 3.95 9.09
N MET A 64 10.82 4.13 8.55
CA MET A 64 9.60 3.41 8.90
C MET A 64 8.94 2.85 7.63
N GLN A 65 7.95 1.99 7.83
CA GLN A 65 7.07 1.53 6.76
C GLN A 65 5.69 2.13 6.97
N ASN A 66 5.16 2.74 5.91
CA ASN A 66 3.78 3.15 5.84
C ASN A 66 2.95 2.01 5.27
N VAL A 67 1.84 1.68 5.92
CA VAL A 67 0.89 0.66 5.44
C VAL A 67 -0.27 1.39 4.78
N PHE A 68 -0.44 1.17 3.47
CA PHE A 68 -1.54 1.74 2.71
C PHE A 68 -2.61 0.68 2.43
N LEU A 69 -3.84 0.96 2.85
CA LEU A 69 -5.01 0.14 2.56
C LEU A 69 -5.84 0.81 1.46
N PRO A 70 -6.11 0.12 0.34
CA PRO A 70 -6.96 0.65 -0.72
C PRO A 70 -8.35 1.04 -0.18
N GLY A 71 -8.81 2.26 -0.49
CA GLY A 71 -10.12 2.76 -0.08
C GLY A 71 -10.19 3.33 1.35
N VAL A 72 -9.08 3.32 2.10
CA VAL A 72 -8.94 4.06 3.37
C VAL A 72 -8.11 5.33 3.08
N PHE A 73 -8.73 6.51 3.21
CA PHE A 73 -8.13 7.81 2.91
C PHE A 73 -7.64 8.54 4.17
#